data_AF-A0A944EI66-F1
#
_entry.id   AF-A0A944EI66-F1
#
_cell.length_a   1.000
_cell.length_b   1.000
_cell.length_c   1.000
_cell.angle_alpha   90.00
_cell.angle_beta   90.00
_cell.angle_gamma   90.00
#
_symmetry.space_group_name_H-M   'P 1'
#
loop_
_entity.id
_entity.type
_entity.pdbx_description
1 polymer ?
#
loop_
_entity_poly.entity_id
_entity_poly.type
_entity_poly.pdbx_seq_one_letter_code
_entity_poly.pdbx_strand_id
1 'polypeptide(L)'
;MGQLAGFLGPMGCAAIHDGWSRWFLDARPGPGFGAVGSFFMESGGDCGRWPSPAVFLEEMADAVEDVRPLGNHLPRVDDEALSWD
;
A
#
# COMPACT_ATOMS: atom_id res chain seq x y z
N MET A 1 -14.67 5.06 18.07
CA MET A 1 -15.38 3.77 18.03
C MET A 1 -14.58 2.86 17.11
N GLY A 2 -14.01 1.77 17.65
CA GLY A 2 -13.13 0.87 16.91
C GLY A 2 -13.88 0.00 15.91
N GLN A 3 -13.34 -0.13 14.71
CA GLN A 3 -13.92 -0.95 13.65
C GLN A 3 -12.96 -2.09 13.29
N LEU A 4 -13.53 -3.29 13.33
CA LEU A 4 -12.88 -4.60 13.30
C LEU A 4 -12.17 -4.85 11.97
N ALA A 5 -10.98 -5.45 12.05
CA ALA A 5 -10.28 -6.05 10.92
C ALA A 5 -11.18 -7.09 10.24
N GLY A 6 -11.58 -6.83 9.00
CA GLY A 6 -12.31 -7.79 8.18
C GLY A 6 -11.37 -8.89 7.69
N PHE A 7 -11.53 -10.10 8.23
CA PHE A 7 -10.78 -11.28 7.80
C PHE A 7 -11.40 -11.83 6.50
N LEU A 8 -10.77 -11.58 5.36
CA LEU A 8 -11.19 -12.13 4.07
C LEU A 8 -10.56 -13.51 3.85
N GLY A 9 -11.30 -14.58 4.19
CA GLY A 9 -11.06 -15.94 3.69
C GLY A 9 -9.74 -16.62 4.15
N PRO A 10 -9.57 -17.93 3.87
CA PRO A 10 -8.51 -18.72 4.47
C PRO A 10 -7.15 -18.32 3.88
N MET A 11 -6.30 -17.75 4.74
CA MET A 11 -4.91 -17.30 4.50
C MET A 11 -4.74 -15.88 3.95
N GLY A 12 -4.98 -14.90 4.84
CA GLY A 12 -3.86 -14.12 5.37
C GLY A 12 -3.51 -12.80 4.70
N CYS A 13 -4.49 -12.02 4.22
CA CYS A 13 -4.26 -10.63 3.84
C CYS A 13 -4.81 -9.70 4.93
N ALA A 14 -3.97 -8.87 5.54
CA ALA A 14 -4.39 -7.83 6.49
C ALA A 14 -4.47 -6.48 5.75
N ALA A 15 -5.65 -5.87 5.69
CA ALA A 15 -5.88 -4.57 5.06
C ALA A 15 -6.40 -3.56 6.11
N ILE A 16 -5.74 -2.40 6.26
CA ILE A 16 -6.10 -1.37 7.26
C ILE A 16 -7.27 -0.50 6.77
N HIS A 17 -8.51 -0.88 7.13
CA HIS A 17 -9.75 -0.11 7.44
C HIS A 17 -9.96 1.41 7.21
N ASP A 18 -9.10 2.20 6.56
CA ASP A 18 -9.36 3.62 6.26
C ASP A 18 -9.61 3.79 4.75
N GLY A 19 -10.57 4.63 4.39
CA GLY A 19 -11.35 4.50 3.15
C GLY A 19 -10.63 4.75 1.82
N TRP A 20 -9.33 5.06 1.77
CA TRP A 20 -8.78 5.67 0.54
C TRP A 20 -7.52 5.05 -0.08
N SER A 21 -6.74 4.20 0.59
CA SER A 21 -5.69 3.38 -0.06
C SER A 21 -5.24 2.28 0.89
N ARG A 22 -5.12 1.03 0.43
CA ARG A 22 -4.54 -0.03 1.28
C ARG A 22 -3.55 -0.86 0.52
N TRP A 23 -2.32 -0.40 0.59
CA TRP A 23 -1.18 -1.27 0.37
C TRP A 23 -1.29 -2.47 1.31
N PHE A 24 -1.02 -3.66 0.82
CA PHE A 24 -1.01 -4.89 1.61
C PHE A 24 0.23 -5.71 1.31
N LEU A 25 0.61 -6.56 2.26
CA LEU A 25 1.68 -7.54 2.09
C LEU A 25 1.09 -8.88 1.69
N ASP A 26 1.58 -9.48 0.61
CA ASP A 26 1.18 -10.82 0.20
C ASP A 26 1.85 -11.88 1.08
N ALA A 27 1.08 -12.52 1.96
CA ALA A 27 1.56 -13.58 2.84
C ALA A 27 1.28 -14.99 2.30
N ARG A 28 0.75 -15.12 1.08
CA ARG A 28 0.43 -16.44 0.49
C ARG A 28 1.72 -17.13 0.07
N PRO A 29 1.89 -18.44 0.36
CA PRO A 29 3.03 -19.20 -0.16
C PRO A 29 3.05 -19.15 -1.70
N GLY A 30 4.21 -18.83 -2.28
CA GLY A 30 4.39 -18.78 -3.72
C GLY A 30 5.37 -17.70 -4.16
N PRO A 31 5.53 -17.49 -5.48
CA PRO A 31 6.47 -16.52 -6.02
C PRO A 31 6.21 -15.06 -5.60
N GLY A 32 4.98 -14.74 -5.17
CA GLY A 32 4.59 -13.42 -4.69
C GLY A 32 4.75 -13.20 -3.19
N PHE A 33 5.22 -14.20 -2.42
CA PHE A 33 5.36 -14.07 -0.97
C PHE A 33 6.28 -12.91 -0.61
N GLY A 34 5.77 -11.98 0.20
CA GLY A 34 6.50 -10.78 0.65
C GLY A 34 6.37 -9.58 -0.29
N ALA A 35 5.67 -9.70 -1.42
CA ALA A 35 5.41 -8.55 -2.30
C ALA A 35 4.40 -7.58 -1.67
N VAL A 36 4.54 -6.29 -1.98
CA VAL A 36 3.54 -5.27 -1.63
C VAL A 36 2.62 -5.05 -2.83
N GLY A 37 1.32 -5.14 -2.58
CA GLY A 37 0.25 -4.89 -3.56
C GLY A 37 -0.66 -3.74 -3.12
N SER A 38 -1.57 -3.33 -4.00
CA SER A 38 -2.64 -2.37 -3.71
C SER A 38 -4.00 -3.03 -3.78
N PHE A 39 -4.89 -2.70 -2.85
CA PHE A 39 -6.29 -3.08 -2.93
C PHE A 39 -7.17 -1.85 -3.13
N PHE A 40 -8.05 -1.92 -4.14
CA PHE A 40 -9.11 -0.94 -4.35
C PHE A 40 -10.45 -1.68 -4.38
N MET A 41 -11.47 -1.18 -3.68
CA MET A 41 -12.74 -1.92 -3.55
C MET A 41 -13.42 -2.19 -4.90
N GLU A 42 -13.25 -1.30 -5.87
CA GLU A 42 -13.92 -1.40 -7.18
C GLU A 42 -13.18 -2.32 -8.16
N SER A 43 -11.84 -2.37 -8.09
CA SER A 43 -10.99 -3.12 -9.03
C SER A 43 -10.32 -4.37 -8.44
N GLY A 44 -10.45 -4.59 -7.13
CA GLY A 44 -9.82 -5.71 -6.43
C GLY A 44 -8.36 -5.42 -6.02
N GLY A 45 -7.63 -6.50 -5.74
CA GLY A 45 -6.21 -6.42 -5.38
C GLY A 45 -5.30 -6.64 -6.58
N ASP A 46 -4.31 -5.77 -6.76
CA ASP A 46 -3.19 -5.98 -7.65
C ASP A 46 -1.93 -6.27 -6.83
N CYS A 47 -1.24 -7.37 -7.16
CA CYS A 47 -0.04 -7.84 -6.48
C CYS A 47 1.17 -7.68 -7.37
N GLY A 48 2.32 -7.37 -6.76
CA GLY A 48 3.61 -7.54 -7.43
C GLY A 48 4.18 -6.26 -8.05
N ARG A 49 3.62 -5.09 -7.71
CA ARG A 49 4.24 -3.80 -8.04
C ARG A 49 5.59 -3.66 -7.35
N TRP A 50 5.66 -3.97 -6.06
CA TRP A 50 6.92 -4.00 -5.33
C TRP A 50 7.23 -5.41 -4.83
N PRO A 51 8.40 -5.96 -5.17
CA PRO A 51 8.75 -7.35 -4.82
C PRO A 51 9.03 -7.55 -3.33
N SER A 52 9.24 -6.48 -2.56
CA SER A 52 9.47 -6.54 -1.13
C SER A 52 9.07 -5.24 -0.42
N PRO A 53 8.91 -5.24 0.92
CA PRO A 53 8.68 -4.03 1.69
C PRO A 53 9.85 -3.05 1.60
N ALA A 54 11.09 -3.55 1.45
CA ALA A 54 12.26 -2.71 1.33
C ALA A 54 12.20 -1.84 0.07
N VAL A 55 11.88 -2.44 -1.09
CA VAL A 55 11.74 -1.70 -2.35
C VAL A 55 10.61 -0.67 -2.28
N PHE A 56 9.48 -1.03 -1.64
CA PHE A 56 8.38 -0.09 -1.43
C PHE A 56 8.80 1.12 -0.57
N LEU A 57 9.53 0.89 0.53
CA LEU A 57 9.96 1.96 1.43
C LEU A 57 11.07 2.83 0.82
N GLU A 58 11.98 2.24 0.05
CA GLU A 58 13.00 2.97 -0.72
C GLU A 58 12.34 3.90 -1.74
N GLU A 59 11.39 3.38 -2.55
CA GLU A 59 10.67 4.23 -3.50
C GLU A 59 9.84 5.32 -2.82
N MET A 60 9.25 5.04 -1.64
CA MET A 60 8.53 6.05 -0.87
C MET A 60 9.46 7.15 -0.34
N ALA A 61 10.65 6.78 0.15
CA ALA A 61 11.65 7.73 0.60
C ALA A 61 12.11 8.60 -0.57
N ASP A 62 12.48 8.00 -1.69
CA ASP A 62 12.87 8.70 -2.92
C ASP A 62 11.75 9.66 -3.39
N ALA A 63 10.49 9.22 -3.34
CA ALA A 63 9.35 10.05 -3.72
C ALA A 63 9.27 11.32 -2.87
N VAL A 64 9.42 11.21 -1.55
CA VAL A 64 9.36 12.35 -0.63
C VAL A 64 10.59 13.25 -0.74
N GLU A 65 11.78 12.68 -0.90
CA GLU A 65 13.04 13.44 -0.97
C GLU A 65 13.18 14.22 -2.28
N ASP A 66 12.81 13.61 -3.40
CA ASP A 66 12.99 14.17 -4.74
C ASP A 66 11.71 14.76 -5.35
N VAL A 67 10.59 14.74 -4.62
CA VAL A 67 9.27 15.15 -5.13
C VAL A 67 8.92 14.38 -6.41
N ARG A 68 9.00 13.04 -6.33
CA ARG A 68 8.67 12.13 -7.44
C ARG A 68 7.35 11.39 -7.19
N PRO A 69 6.65 10.96 -8.24
CA PRO A 69 5.44 10.17 -8.06
C PRO A 69 5.72 8.80 -7.43
N LEU A 70 4.98 8.45 -6.38
CA LEU A 70 4.87 7.07 -5.87
C LEU A 70 3.68 6.39 -6.57
N GLY A 71 3.89 5.99 -7.82
CA GLY A 71 2.82 5.51 -8.70
C GLY A 71 2.10 6.68 -9.35
N ASN A 72 0.78 6.77 -9.13
CA ASN A 72 -0.01 7.88 -9.63
C ASN A 72 -0.13 9.01 -8.60
N HIS A 73 0.58 8.92 -7.47
CA HIS A 73 0.48 9.86 -6.37
C HIS A 73 1.72 10.73 -6.24
N LEU A 74 1.55 12.05 -6.23
CA LEU A 74 2.66 12.99 -6.01
C LEU A 74 2.66 13.50 -4.56
N PRO A 75 3.79 13.43 -3.84
CA PRO A 75 3.86 13.99 -2.49
C PRO A 75 3.87 15.52 -2.54
N ARG A 76 3.15 16.12 -1.60
CA ARG A 76 3.10 17.57 -1.38
C ARG A 76 2.96 17.88 0.11
N VAL A 77 3.31 19.09 0.52
CA VAL A 77 3.11 19.56 1.90
C VAL A 77 2.00 20.61 1.88
N ASP A 78 0.89 20.30 2.52
CA ASP A 78 -0.27 21.19 2.69
C ASP A 78 -0.53 21.39 4.17
N ASP A 79 -0.64 22.63 4.63
CA ASP A 79 -0.92 22.97 6.05
C ASP A 79 -0.03 22.21 7.06
N GLU A 80 1.29 22.16 6.78
CA GLU A 80 2.31 21.44 7.58
C GLU A 80 2.15 19.90 7.62
N ALA A 81 1.25 19.33 6.83
CA ALA A 81 1.05 17.89 6.71
C ALA A 81 1.54 17.36 5.35
N LEU A 82 2.15 16.17 5.36
CA LEU A 82 2.42 15.42 4.13
C LEU A 82 1.10 14.90 3.56
N SER A 83 0.79 15.30 2.33
CA SER A 83 -0.35 14.83 1.57
C SER A 83 0.11 14.27 0.22
N TRP A 84 -0.78 13.51 -0.41
CA TRP A 84 -0.54 12.89 -1.72
C TRP A 84 -1.69 13.27 -2.64
N ASP A 85 -1.39 13.70 -3.86
CA ASP A 85 -2.39 13.95 -4.93
C ASP A 85 -2.41 12.75 -5.88
#